data_AF-A0A947CCQ9-F1
#
_entry.id   AF-A0A947CCQ9-F1
#
_cell.length_a   1.000
_cell.length_b   1.000
_cell.length_c   1.000
_cell.angle_alpha   90.00
_cell.angle_beta   90.00
_cell.angle_gamma   90.00
#
_symmetry.space_group_name_H-M   'P 1'
#
loop_
_entity.id
_entity.type
_entity.pdbx_description
1 polymer ?
#
loop_
_entity_poly.entity_id
_entity_poly.type
_entity_poly.pdbx_seq_one_letter_code
_entity_poly.pdbx_strand_id
1 'polypeptide(L)'
;MNFKAIPLAFLMASVVLIQSCGTDTTNGDPELASVLDAAADRDGVAHGDCRDGCVAESLSIFDGCTAAGEHREACFGSAMHLFYECGGKCEPTTCEDVCQARVAEELDECIELTRNGEACGIESRELLKLCVDEFCG
;
A
#
# COMPACT_ATOMS: atom_id res chain seq x y z
N MET A 1 -54.85 47.63 -0.61
CA MET A 1 -53.56 47.39 0.05
C MET A 1 -53.75 46.33 1.14
N ASN A 2 -52.77 45.43 1.28
CA ASN A 2 -52.60 44.42 2.33
C ASN A 2 -53.17 43.01 2.08
N PHE A 3 -52.46 42.24 1.24
CA PHE A 3 -52.28 40.81 1.50
C PHE A 3 -50.84 40.58 1.95
N LYS A 4 -50.73 39.87 3.08
CA LYS A 4 -49.58 39.74 3.96
C LYS A 4 -48.58 38.76 3.34
N ALA A 5 -47.30 39.12 3.40
CA ALA A 5 -46.16 38.37 2.86
C ALA A 5 -46.08 36.94 3.43
N ILE A 6 -45.85 35.97 2.55
CA ILE A 6 -45.44 34.61 2.90
C ILE A 6 -43.91 34.65 3.07
N PRO A 7 -43.35 34.20 4.21
CA PRO A 7 -41.91 34.18 4.39
C PRO A 7 -41.30 33.05 3.56
N LEU A 8 -40.59 33.44 2.49
CA LEU A 8 -39.57 32.63 1.81
C LEU A 8 -38.40 32.39 2.79
N ALA A 9 -38.59 31.42 3.68
CA ALA A 9 -37.50 30.78 4.41
C ALA A 9 -37.29 29.39 3.77
N PHE A 10 -36.03 28.98 3.64
CA PHE A 10 -35.53 27.81 2.91
C PHE A 10 -35.23 28.03 1.43
N LEU A 11 -34.07 28.59 1.14
CA LEU A 11 -33.10 28.03 0.18
C LEU A 11 -31.70 28.52 0.64
N MET A 12 -31.25 27.95 1.76
CA MET A 12 -29.88 28.10 2.24
C MET A 12 -28.97 27.21 1.38
N ALA A 13 -27.92 27.83 0.87
CA ALA A 13 -26.59 27.23 0.69
C ALA A 13 -26.52 25.91 -0.11
N SER A 14 -26.67 26.01 -1.43
CA SER A 14 -25.92 25.13 -2.33
C SER A 14 -24.52 25.73 -2.54
N VAL A 15 -23.72 25.79 -1.48
CA VAL A 15 -22.27 25.85 -1.62
C VAL A 15 -21.88 24.46 -2.09
N VAL A 16 -21.86 24.28 -3.40
CA VAL A 16 -21.20 23.13 -4.02
C VAL A 16 -19.75 23.23 -3.57
N LEU A 17 -19.39 22.37 -2.63
CA LEU A 17 -18.01 22.02 -2.36
C LEU A 17 -17.50 21.43 -3.68
N ILE A 18 -16.92 22.29 -4.54
CA ILE A 18 -15.93 21.82 -5.50
C ILE A 18 -14.78 21.38 -4.61
N GLN A 19 -14.86 20.13 -4.15
CA GLN A 19 -13.70 19.40 -3.69
C GLN A 19 -12.73 19.47 -4.85
N SER A 20 -11.72 20.33 -4.70
CA SER A 20 -10.55 20.26 -5.53
C SER A 20 -10.00 18.85 -5.36
N CYS A 21 -10.20 17.98 -6.36
CA CYS A 21 -9.25 16.92 -6.66
C CYS A 21 -7.96 17.61 -7.15
N GLY A 22 -7.31 18.34 -6.25
CA GLY A 22 -5.97 18.88 -6.43
C GLY A 22 -5.08 17.93 -5.68
N THR A 23 -4.64 16.89 -6.39
CA THR A 23 -3.64 15.94 -5.92
C THR A 23 -2.38 16.73 -5.57
N ASP A 24 -2.14 16.94 -4.27
CA ASP A 24 -0.91 17.53 -3.76
C ASP A 24 0.25 16.63 -4.19
N THR A 25 0.85 16.99 -5.32
CA THR A 25 1.95 16.25 -5.95
C THR A 25 3.23 16.94 -5.59
N THR A 26 3.71 16.70 -4.38
CA THR A 26 5.11 16.97 -4.04
C THR A 26 5.53 15.97 -2.98
N ASN A 27 6.63 15.28 -3.29
CA ASN A 27 7.34 14.25 -2.52
C ASN A 27 6.93 12.82 -2.92
N GLY A 28 7.90 12.03 -3.37
CA GLY A 28 7.75 10.66 -3.89
C GLY A 28 6.71 9.88 -3.09
N ASP A 29 5.65 9.49 -3.78
CA ASP A 29 4.35 9.29 -3.15
C ASP A 29 4.33 7.98 -2.35
N PRO A 30 4.18 8.02 -1.01
CA PRO A 30 3.98 6.81 -0.22
C PRO A 30 2.75 6.02 -0.69
N GLU A 31 1.81 6.66 -1.40
CA GLU A 31 0.68 6.01 -2.05
C GLU A 31 1.14 5.02 -3.13
N LEU A 32 2.04 5.41 -4.03
CA LEU A 32 2.51 4.52 -5.10
C LEU A 32 3.28 3.34 -4.52
N ALA A 33 4.14 3.56 -3.52
CA ALA A 33 4.83 2.48 -2.83
C ALA A 33 3.84 1.46 -2.24
N SER A 34 2.80 1.94 -1.54
CA SER A 34 1.77 1.06 -0.96
C SER A 34 0.96 0.27 -2.00
N VAL A 35 0.70 0.87 -3.18
CA VAL A 35 -0.01 0.20 -4.26
C VAL A 35 0.85 -0.87 -4.92
N LEU A 36 2.14 -0.59 -5.12
CA LEU A 36 3.09 -1.58 -5.65
C LEU A 36 3.23 -2.77 -4.69
N ASP A 37 3.28 -2.49 -3.39
CA ASP A 37 3.38 -3.50 -2.35
C ASP A 37 2.14 -4.42 -2.34
N ALA A 38 0.94 -3.84 -2.29
CA ALA A 38 -0.31 -4.60 -2.37
C ALA A 38 -0.48 -5.37 -3.70
N ALA A 39 0.11 -4.87 -4.80
CA ALA A 39 0.14 -5.57 -6.07
C ALA A 39 1.06 -6.79 -6.04
N ALA A 40 2.23 -6.69 -5.43
CA ALA A 40 3.14 -7.82 -5.23
C ALA A 40 2.52 -8.93 -4.39
N ASP A 41 1.81 -8.58 -3.32
CA ASP A 41 1.13 -9.57 -2.47
C ASP A 41 0.11 -10.39 -3.25
N ARG A 42 -0.69 -9.71 -4.08
CA ARG A 42 -1.70 -10.36 -4.94
C ARG A 42 -1.08 -11.29 -5.99
N ASP A 43 0.12 -10.95 -6.46
CA ASP A 43 0.80 -11.68 -7.53
C ASP A 43 1.80 -12.71 -6.98
N GLY A 44 1.93 -12.83 -5.65
CA GLY A 44 2.79 -13.81 -4.98
C GLY A 44 4.28 -13.51 -5.12
N VAL A 45 4.65 -12.23 -5.22
CA VAL A 45 6.04 -11.77 -5.24
C VAL A 45 6.56 -11.71 -3.80
N ALA A 46 7.64 -12.45 -3.52
CA ALA A 46 8.18 -12.57 -2.18
C ALA A 46 8.66 -11.23 -1.62
N HIS A 47 8.36 -10.98 -0.34
CA HIS A 47 9.00 -9.89 0.39
C HIS A 47 10.51 -10.12 0.49
N GLY A 48 11.27 -9.03 0.45
CA GLY A 48 12.73 -9.05 0.56
C GLY A 48 13.40 -8.23 -0.54
N ASP A 49 14.73 -8.30 -0.59
CA ASP A 49 15.59 -7.41 -1.39
C ASP A 49 15.19 -7.32 -2.88
N CYS A 50 14.67 -8.40 -3.46
CA CYS A 50 14.21 -8.39 -4.86
C CYS A 50 12.98 -7.49 -5.05
N ARG A 51 11.93 -7.69 -4.26
CA ARG A 51 10.72 -6.86 -4.28
C ARG A 51 11.04 -5.42 -3.92
N ASP A 52 11.83 -5.20 -2.87
CA ASP A 52 12.21 -3.86 -2.40
C ASP A 52 12.99 -3.11 -3.49
N GLY A 53 13.89 -3.81 -4.19
CA GLY A 53 14.60 -3.28 -5.35
C GLY A 53 13.65 -2.89 -6.48
N CYS A 54 12.67 -3.75 -6.80
CA CYS A 54 11.67 -3.47 -7.83
C CYS A 54 10.77 -2.28 -7.48
N VAL A 55 10.34 -2.17 -6.21
CA VAL A 55 9.57 -1.01 -5.73
C VAL A 55 10.41 0.26 -5.87
N ALA A 56 11.66 0.25 -5.40
CA ALA A 56 12.56 1.40 -5.45
C ALA A 56 12.84 1.86 -6.89
N GLU A 57 13.06 0.92 -7.82
CA GLU A 57 13.27 1.24 -9.24
C GLU A 57 12.02 1.87 -9.87
N SER A 58 10.84 1.29 -9.63
CA SER A 58 9.58 1.84 -10.13
C SER A 58 9.27 3.24 -9.58
N LEU A 59 9.54 3.48 -8.29
CA LEU A 59 9.42 4.81 -7.69
C LEU A 59 10.40 5.81 -8.32
N SER A 60 11.65 5.40 -8.55
CA SER A 60 12.64 6.28 -9.21
C SER A 60 12.22 6.67 -10.62
N ILE A 61 11.58 5.77 -11.36
CA ILE A 61 11.07 6.07 -12.71
C ILE A 61 9.84 6.99 -12.65
N PHE A 62 8.93 6.75 -11.70
CA PHE A 62 7.79 7.63 -11.47
C PHE A 62 8.23 9.05 -11.16
N ASP A 63 9.18 9.22 -10.25
CA ASP A 63 9.72 10.52 -9.85
C ASP A 63 10.43 11.21 -11.03
N GLY A 64 11.22 10.47 -11.80
CA GLY A 64 11.87 11.02 -13.00
C GLY A 64 10.88 11.46 -14.08
N CYS A 65 9.84 10.66 -14.32
CA CYS A 65 8.79 10.94 -15.29
C CYS A 65 7.96 12.18 -14.90
N THR A 66 7.55 12.27 -13.63
CA THR A 66 6.78 13.42 -13.13
C THR A 66 7.63 14.69 -13.09
N ALA A 67 8.92 14.59 -12.74
CA ALA A 67 9.85 15.73 -12.80
C ALA A 67 10.07 16.25 -14.22
N ALA A 68 9.93 15.41 -15.25
CA ALA A 68 9.98 15.81 -16.65
C ALA A 68 8.72 16.57 -17.12
N GLY A 69 7.68 16.66 -16.28
CA GLY A 69 6.43 17.35 -16.58
C GLY A 69 5.42 16.52 -17.37
N GLU A 70 5.62 15.20 -17.44
CA GLU A 70 4.67 14.26 -18.04
C GLU A 70 3.40 14.11 -17.18
N HIS A 71 2.33 13.58 -17.79
CA HIS A 71 1.09 13.32 -17.07
C HIS A 71 1.28 12.25 -15.99
N ARG A 72 0.92 12.57 -14.74
CA ARG A 72 1.10 11.71 -13.57
C ARG A 72 0.50 10.31 -13.78
N GLU A 73 -0.66 10.19 -14.41
CA GLU A 73 -1.30 8.91 -14.72
C GLU A 73 -0.48 8.07 -15.71
N ALA A 74 0.16 8.70 -16.70
CA ALA A 74 1.04 8.02 -17.64
C ALA A 74 2.33 7.54 -16.96
N CYS A 75 2.88 8.35 -16.05
CA CYS A 75 4.01 7.97 -15.23
C CYS A 75 3.67 6.79 -14.29
N PHE A 76 2.49 6.82 -13.68
CA PHE A 76 2.00 5.75 -12.83
C PHE A 76 1.89 4.43 -13.61
N GLY A 77 1.26 4.45 -14.79
CA GLY A 77 1.17 3.26 -15.65
C GLY A 77 2.53 2.70 -16.05
N SER A 78 3.51 3.58 -16.30
CA SER A 78 4.89 3.19 -16.63
C SER A 78 5.60 2.54 -15.44
N ALA A 79 5.48 3.11 -14.24
CA ALA A 79 6.06 2.57 -13.02
C ALA A 79 5.47 1.19 -12.65
N MET A 80 4.15 1.02 -12.80
CA MET A 80 3.48 -0.27 -12.60
C MET A 80 3.96 -1.33 -13.59
N HIS A 81 4.12 -0.96 -14.88
CA HIS A 81 4.61 -1.91 -15.89
C HIS A 81 6.01 -2.43 -15.57
N LEU A 82 6.91 -1.53 -15.19
CA LEU A 82 8.28 -1.89 -14.79
C LEU A 82 8.30 -2.75 -13.52
N PHE A 83 7.41 -2.44 -12.57
CA PHE A 83 7.30 -3.23 -11.36
C PHE A 83 6.95 -4.67 -11.66
N TYR A 84 5.95 -4.91 -12.53
CA TYR A 84 5.56 -6.26 -12.91
C TYR A 84 6.64 -6.99 -13.71
N GLU A 85 7.37 -6.27 -14.58
CA GLU A 85 8.48 -6.86 -15.31
C GLU A 85 9.65 -7.25 -14.39
N CYS A 86 9.91 -6.43 -13.38
CA CYS A 86 10.93 -6.69 -12.37
C CYS A 86 10.50 -7.81 -11.42
N GLY A 87 9.30 -7.71 -10.83
CA GLY A 87 8.74 -8.68 -9.88
C GLY A 87 8.54 -10.06 -10.48
N GLY A 88 8.22 -10.16 -11.78
CA GLY A 88 8.14 -11.45 -12.49
C GLY A 88 9.49 -12.19 -12.61
N LYS A 89 10.61 -11.53 -12.29
CA LYS A 89 11.96 -12.14 -12.23
C LYS A 89 12.36 -12.50 -10.79
N CYS A 90 11.60 -12.07 -9.79
CA CYS A 90 11.82 -12.48 -8.41
C CYS A 90 11.38 -13.94 -8.22
N GLU A 91 12.01 -14.64 -7.28
CA GLU A 91 11.55 -15.98 -6.91
C GLU A 91 10.12 -15.88 -6.35
N PRO A 92 9.20 -16.75 -6.80
CA PRO A 92 7.85 -16.78 -6.25
C PRO A 92 7.92 -17.15 -4.78
N THR A 93 7.12 -16.48 -3.95
CA THR A 93 7.03 -16.77 -2.51
C THR A 93 6.62 -18.22 -2.31
N THR A 94 7.40 -18.99 -1.56
CA THR A 94 6.93 -20.31 -1.12
C THR A 94 5.81 -20.15 -0.10
N CYS A 95 4.99 -21.19 0.12
CA CYS A 95 3.96 -21.13 1.15
C CYS A 95 4.58 -20.88 2.54
N GLU A 96 5.74 -21.48 2.78
CA GLU A 96 6.54 -21.28 3.98
C GLU A 96 7.01 -19.83 4.13
N ASP A 97 7.42 -19.17 3.04
CA ASP A 97 7.83 -17.76 3.08
C ASP A 97 6.64 -16.83 3.41
N VAL A 98 5.44 -17.12 2.87
CA VAL A 98 4.21 -16.38 3.25
C VAL A 98 3.93 -16.55 4.74
N CYS A 99 4.06 -17.77 5.26
CA CYS A 99 3.89 -18.04 6.68
C CYS A 99 4.95 -17.35 7.55
N GLN A 100 6.21 -17.28 7.09
CA GLN A 100 7.28 -16.57 7.79
C GLN A 100 7.01 -15.06 7.86
N ALA A 101 6.61 -14.44 6.74
CA ALA A 101 6.31 -13.02 6.70
C ALA A 101 5.16 -12.66 7.66
N ARG A 102 4.07 -13.44 7.64
CA ARG A 102 2.93 -13.23 8.55
C ARG A 102 3.32 -13.31 10.02
N VAL A 103 4.19 -14.25 10.37
CA VAL A 103 4.63 -14.44 11.75
C VAL A 103 5.68 -13.40 12.17
N ALA A 104 6.47 -12.88 11.24
CA ALA A 104 7.43 -11.81 11.51
C ALA A 104 6.72 -10.52 11.94
N GLU A 105 5.59 -10.17 11.29
CA GLU A 105 4.77 -9.02 11.68
C GLU A 105 4.23 -9.17 13.11
N GLU A 106 3.69 -10.34 13.44
CA GLU A 106 3.19 -10.65 14.79
C GLU A 106 4.32 -10.67 15.85
N LEU A 107 5.52 -11.12 15.48
CA LEU A 107 6.71 -11.09 16.33
C LEU A 107 7.11 -9.65 16.66
N ASP A 108 7.17 -8.79 15.64
CA ASP A 108 7.54 -7.39 15.81
C ASP A 108 6.51 -6.67 16.70
N GLU A 109 5.20 -6.85 16.46
CA GLU A 109 4.16 -6.29 17.31
C GLU A 109 4.28 -6.78 18.77
N CYS A 110 4.51 -8.08 18.97
CA CYS A 110 4.70 -8.64 20.31
C CYS A 110 5.91 -8.03 21.03
N ILE A 111 7.03 -7.84 20.33
CA ILE A 111 8.24 -7.23 20.89
C ILE A 111 7.99 -5.76 21.26
N GLU A 112 7.27 -5.02 20.42
CA GLU A 112 6.94 -3.63 20.71
C GLU A 112 6.07 -3.49 21.96
N LEU A 113 5.07 -4.35 22.12
CA LEU A 113 4.13 -4.32 23.25
C LEU A 113 4.75 -4.83 24.56
N THR A 114 5.46 -5.96 24.51
CA THR A 114 5.90 -6.67 25.72
C THR A 114 7.35 -6.37 26.09
N ARG A 115 8.16 -5.88 25.13
CA ARG A 115 9.61 -5.72 25.22
C ARG A 115 10.33 -7.01 25.59
N ASN A 116 9.73 -8.17 25.32
CA ASN A 116 10.25 -9.49 25.65
C ASN A 116 10.40 -10.37 24.41
N GLY A 117 11.49 -10.15 23.66
CA GLY A 117 11.74 -10.89 22.42
C GLY A 117 11.97 -12.40 22.59
N GLU A 118 12.35 -12.87 23.77
CA GLU A 118 12.50 -14.31 24.00
C GLU A 118 11.15 -15.01 24.07
N ALA A 119 10.19 -14.45 24.82
CA ALA A 119 8.83 -14.98 24.90
C ALA A 119 8.12 -14.90 23.55
N CYS A 120 8.16 -13.73 22.90
CA CYS A 120 7.57 -13.54 21.57
C CYS A 120 8.19 -14.51 20.55
N GLY A 121 9.51 -14.71 20.58
CA GLY A 121 10.18 -15.63 19.67
C GLY A 121 9.76 -17.10 19.86
N ILE A 122 9.36 -17.52 21.07
CA ILE A 122 8.80 -18.86 21.30
C ILE A 122 7.42 -18.97 20.66
N GLU A 123 6.53 -18.02 20.94
CA GLU A 123 5.16 -18.00 20.43
C GLU A 123 5.14 -17.91 18.90
N SER A 124 5.95 -17.04 18.30
CA SER A 124 6.07 -16.90 16.86
C SER A 124 6.50 -18.21 16.16
N ARG A 125 7.41 -19.00 16.77
CA ARG A 125 7.77 -20.31 16.18
C ARG A 125 6.61 -21.29 16.18
N GLU A 126 5.75 -21.26 17.19
CA GLU A 126 4.55 -22.09 17.23
C GLU A 126 3.52 -21.62 16.19
N LEU A 127 3.33 -20.31 16.04
CA LEU A 127 2.48 -19.72 15.00
C LEU A 127 2.95 -20.06 13.59
N LEU A 128 4.27 -20.04 13.35
CA LEU A 128 4.84 -20.45 12.06
C LEU A 128 4.55 -21.91 11.76
N LYS A 129 4.74 -22.79 12.76
CA LYS A 129 4.43 -24.21 12.60
C LYS A 129 2.95 -24.42 12.28
N LEU A 130 2.05 -23.74 13.00
CA LEU A 130 0.61 -23.81 12.75
C LEU A 130 0.25 -23.32 11.34
N CYS A 131 0.84 -22.20 10.91
CA CYS A 131 0.61 -21.68 9.58
C CYS A 131 1.01 -22.68 8.49
N VAL A 132 2.21 -23.24 8.59
CA VAL A 132 2.69 -24.21 7.61
C VAL A 132 1.83 -25.48 7.63
N ASP A 133 1.52 -26.01 8.81
CA ASP A 133 0.73 -27.24 8.96
C ASP A 133 -0.72 -27.07 8.46
N GLU A 134 -1.32 -25.88 8.56
CA GLU A 134 -2.71 -25.62 8.16
C GLU A 134 -2.84 -25.16 6.70
N PHE A 135 -1.90 -24.36 6.18
CA PHE A 135 -2.03 -23.69 4.89
C PHE A 135 -1.12 -24.25 3.78
N CYS A 136 -0.09 -25.03 4.12
CA CYS A 136 0.91 -25.54 3.15
C CYS A 136 0.87 -27.07 2.94
N GLY A 137 -0.01 -27.79 3.65
CA GLY A 137 -0.13 -29.26 3.64
C GLY A 137 -1.09 -29.83 2.59
#